data_AF-A0A4Q3VJX2-F1
#
_entry.id   AF-A0A4Q3VJX2-F1
#
_cell.length_a   1.000
_cell.length_b   1.000
_cell.length_c   1.000
_cell.angle_alpha   90.00
_cell.angle_beta   90.00
_cell.angle_gamma   90.00
#
_symmetry.space_group_name_H-M   'P 1'
#
loop_
_entity.id
_entity.type
_entity.pdbx_description
1 polymer ?
#
loop_
_entity_poly.entity_id
_entity_poly.type
_entity_poly.pdbx_seq_one_letter_code
_entity_poly.pdbx_strand_id
1 'polypeptide(L)'
;GARVERDGLRARRAGDRAEAVGFVDSVVHRGLQHLIVARPKRLRDEHGTPNVEDRAALPPHYTRSDAIFNIGRAMLVAEALRAGDDEMLKAAMNDRIHEPYRLGAIPGAAGAKSVALDAGALCVALSGAGPGIIAFAREGYDRIGRSMKDAFAAVGLQSRYWILDATEKGTHVGRLPV
;
A
#
# COMPACT_ATOMS: atom_id res chain seq x y z
N GLY A 1 9.26 16.00 -45.47
CA GLY A 1 8.03 15.27 -45.79
C GLY A 1 7.34 14.90 -44.50
N ALA A 2 6.43 15.76 -44.03
CA ALA A 2 5.53 15.47 -42.92
C ALA A 2 4.37 14.62 -43.47
N ARG A 3 3.97 13.56 -42.76
CA ARG A 3 2.73 12.85 -43.03
C ARG A 3 1.84 12.90 -41.79
N VAL A 4 0.70 13.53 -42.04
CA VAL A 4 -0.37 13.89 -41.13
C VAL A 4 -1.19 12.65 -40.73
N GLU A 5 -1.46 12.58 -39.43
CA GLU A 5 -2.65 12.08 -38.74
C GLU A 5 -3.86 11.68 -39.61
N ARG A 6 -4.47 10.52 -39.35
CA ARG A 6 -5.88 10.25 -39.71
C ARG A 6 -6.56 9.34 -38.69
N ASP A 7 -7.39 10.00 -37.89
CA ASP A 7 -8.70 9.61 -37.36
C ASP A 7 -9.23 8.19 -37.63
N GLY A 8 -9.63 7.57 -36.53
CA GLY A 8 -10.59 6.46 -36.48
C GLY A 8 -11.82 6.81 -35.63
N LEU A 9 -12.31 8.05 -35.69
CA LEU A 9 -13.63 8.42 -35.15
C LEU A 9 -14.72 7.82 -36.05
N ARG A 10 -15.31 6.68 -35.66
CA ARG A 10 -16.55 6.19 -36.29
C ARG A 10 -17.75 6.79 -35.58
N ALA A 11 -18.46 7.65 -36.30
CA ALA A 11 -19.78 8.17 -35.95
C ALA A 11 -20.77 7.02 -35.66
N ARG A 12 -21.47 7.09 -34.52
CA ARG A 12 -22.64 6.24 -34.22
C ARG A 12 -23.92 7.03 -34.49
N ARG A 13 -24.88 6.41 -35.18
CA ARG A 13 -26.20 6.98 -35.48
C ARG A 13 -27.02 7.16 -34.20
N ALA A 14 -27.85 8.21 -34.17
CA ALA A 14 -28.85 8.43 -33.14
C ALA A 14 -29.87 7.28 -33.16
N GLY A 15 -29.98 6.51 -32.06
CA GLY A 15 -31.05 5.52 -31.90
C GLY A 15 -30.78 4.36 -30.93
N ASP A 16 -29.55 3.91 -30.75
CA ASP A 16 -29.30 2.70 -29.94
C ASP A 16 -28.91 3.04 -28.50
N ARG A 17 -29.89 2.91 -27.58
CA ARG A 17 -29.62 2.76 -26.14
C ARG A 17 -29.21 1.31 -25.87
N ALA A 18 -27.93 1.02 -26.08
CA ALA A 18 -27.27 -0.06 -25.36
C ALA A 18 -26.40 0.61 -24.29
N GLU A 19 -26.79 0.49 -23.03
CA GLU A 19 -25.97 0.86 -21.88
C GLU A 19 -24.67 0.07 -21.96
N ALA A 20 -23.63 0.72 -22.50
CA ALA A 20 -22.27 0.28 -22.31
C ALA A 20 -21.96 0.48 -20.83
N VAL A 21 -22.06 -0.60 -20.06
CA VAL A 21 -21.33 -0.73 -18.80
C VAL A 21 -19.86 -0.72 -19.19
N GLY A 22 -19.32 0.49 -19.36
CA GLY A 22 -17.91 0.70 -19.57
C GLY A 22 -17.20 0.13 -18.36
N PHE A 23 -16.41 -0.93 -18.56
CA PHE A 23 -15.31 -1.20 -17.65
C PHE A 23 -14.50 0.10 -17.63
N VAL A 24 -14.56 0.80 -16.50
CA VAL A 24 -13.65 1.91 -16.22
C VAL A 24 -12.27 1.28 -16.36
N ASP A 25 -11.54 1.66 -17.42
CA ASP A 25 -10.10 1.41 -17.50
C ASP A 25 -9.58 1.77 -16.12
N SER A 26 -9.06 0.79 -15.38
CA SER A 26 -8.63 0.99 -14.01
C SER A 26 -7.53 2.04 -14.06
N VAL A 27 -7.90 3.31 -13.83
CA VAL A 27 -6.98 4.41 -13.69
C VAL A 27 -6.29 4.14 -12.37
N VAL A 28 -5.26 3.29 -12.40
CA VAL A 28 -4.25 3.30 -11.35
C VAL A 28 -3.64 4.68 -11.46
N HIS A 29 -4.08 5.56 -10.56
CA HIS A 29 -3.85 7.00 -10.62
C HIS A 29 -2.37 7.30 -10.86
N ARG A 30 -2.07 7.85 -12.03
CA ARG A 30 -0.72 8.30 -12.41
C ARG A 30 -0.34 9.46 -11.49
N GLY A 31 0.41 9.15 -10.44
CA GLY A 31 0.91 10.13 -9.49
C GLY A 31 0.99 9.63 -8.05
N LEU A 32 0.30 8.53 -7.68
CA LEU A 32 0.53 7.91 -6.37
C LEU A 32 1.75 6.99 -6.49
N GLN A 33 2.90 7.63 -6.53
CA GLN A 33 4.18 6.95 -6.52
C GLN A 33 4.53 6.56 -5.08
N HIS A 34 4.30 5.29 -4.76
CA HIS A 34 5.27 4.40 -4.14
C HIS A 34 4.88 3.65 -2.87
N LEU A 35 5.38 2.41 -2.84
CA LEU A 35 5.36 1.41 -1.79
C LEU A 35 6.78 1.38 -1.17
N ILE A 36 6.96 1.95 0.02
CA ILE A 36 8.22 1.85 0.77
C ILE A 36 8.12 0.71 1.77
N VAL A 37 8.80 -0.42 1.50
CA VAL A 37 8.77 -1.59 2.40
C VAL A 37 10.00 -1.60 3.31
N ALA A 38 9.85 -1.21 4.58
CA ALA A 38 10.89 -1.41 5.57
C ALA A 38 10.77 -2.82 6.16
N ARG A 39 11.63 -3.75 5.77
CA ARG A 39 11.64 -5.12 6.31
C ARG A 39 12.67 -5.24 7.44
N PRO A 40 12.27 -5.35 8.71
CA PRO A 40 13.18 -5.76 9.77
C PRO A 40 13.54 -7.24 9.56
N LYS A 41 14.85 -7.54 9.52
CA LYS A 41 15.35 -8.92 9.49
C LYS A 41 15.44 -9.41 10.93
N ARG A 42 14.75 -10.50 11.30
CA ARG A 42 15.17 -11.30 12.46
C ARG A 42 16.42 -12.08 12.08
N LEU A 43 17.49 -11.96 12.87
CA LEU A 43 18.44 -13.05 13.06
C LEU A 43 17.61 -14.26 13.53
N ARG A 44 17.88 -15.45 13.00
CA ARG A 44 17.38 -16.69 13.59
C ARG A 44 17.86 -16.73 15.03
N ASP A 45 16.95 -16.61 15.99
CA ASP A 45 17.18 -16.93 17.38
C ASP A 45 16.74 -18.38 17.61
N GLU A 46 17.71 -19.15 18.10
CA GLU A 46 17.71 -20.39 18.88
C GLU A 46 16.53 -20.62 19.87
N HIS A 47 15.54 -19.73 19.95
CA HIS A 47 14.46 -19.73 20.95
C HIS A 47 13.04 -19.74 20.36
N GLY A 48 12.87 -20.03 19.06
CA GLY A 48 11.56 -20.39 18.49
C GLY A 48 10.51 -19.26 18.54
N THR A 49 10.86 -18.04 18.12
CA THR A 49 9.85 -17.00 17.91
C THR A 49 8.81 -17.48 16.88
N PRO A 50 7.50 -17.27 17.11
CA PRO A 50 6.48 -17.73 16.18
C PRO A 50 6.67 -17.12 14.79
N ASN A 51 6.48 -17.94 13.75
CA ASN A 51 6.49 -17.47 12.38
C ASN A 51 5.49 -16.31 12.23
N VAL A 52 5.86 -15.31 11.42
CA VAL A 52 4.98 -14.17 11.06
C VAL A 52 3.71 -14.62 10.30
N GLU A 53 3.63 -15.93 9.99
CA GLU A 53 2.49 -16.65 9.43
C GLU A 53 1.37 -16.92 10.45
N ASP A 54 1.62 -16.74 11.74
CA ASP A 54 0.60 -16.97 12.76
C ASP A 54 -0.47 -15.88 12.75
N ARG A 55 -1.47 -16.08 11.89
CA ARG A 55 -2.82 -15.49 12.01
C ARG A 55 -3.42 -15.67 13.41
N ALA A 56 -2.83 -16.54 14.24
CA ALA A 56 -3.19 -16.80 15.63
C ALA A 56 -3.09 -15.57 16.56
N ALA A 57 -2.43 -14.48 16.13
CA ALA A 57 -2.40 -13.23 16.89
C ALA A 57 -3.69 -12.40 16.79
N LEU A 58 -4.62 -12.77 15.89
CA LEU A 58 -5.88 -12.06 15.72
C LEU A 58 -6.97 -12.64 16.63
N PRO A 59 -7.79 -11.80 17.28
CA PRO A 59 -8.90 -12.29 18.06
C PRO A 59 -9.90 -13.06 17.17
N PRO A 60 -10.54 -14.12 17.69
CA PRO A 60 -11.51 -14.91 16.93
C PRO A 60 -12.79 -14.13 16.60
N HIS A 61 -13.05 -13.04 17.30
CA HIS A 61 -14.25 -12.22 17.16
C HIS A 61 -13.90 -10.73 17.24
N TYR A 62 -14.67 -9.92 16.51
CA TYR A 62 -14.62 -8.47 16.54
C TYR A 62 -15.99 -7.92 16.88
N THR A 63 -16.03 -6.70 17.41
CA THR A 63 -17.31 -6.02 17.59
C THR A 63 -17.94 -5.72 16.24
N ARG A 64 -19.29 -5.69 16.18
CA ARG A 64 -20.00 -5.24 14.97
C ARG A 64 -19.57 -3.83 14.56
N SER A 65 -19.26 -2.96 15.53
CA SER A 65 -18.79 -1.59 15.30
C SER A 65 -17.46 -1.57 14.55
N ASP A 66 -16.49 -2.38 14.98
CA ASP A 66 -15.17 -2.45 14.33
C ASP A 66 -15.27 -3.07 12.93
N ALA A 67 -16.11 -4.10 12.77
CA ALA A 67 -16.37 -4.70 11.46
C ALA A 67 -16.96 -3.67 10.47
N ILE A 68 -17.99 -2.93 10.88
CA ILE A 68 -18.61 -1.88 10.07
C ILE A 68 -17.58 -0.77 9.75
N PHE A 69 -16.81 -0.34 10.75
CA PHE A 69 -15.78 0.68 10.58
C PHE A 69 -14.76 0.25 9.51
N ASN A 70 -14.18 -0.93 9.63
CA ASN A 70 -13.16 -1.42 8.70
C ASN A 70 -13.70 -1.66 7.29
N ILE A 71 -14.93 -2.16 7.14
CA ILE A 71 -15.57 -2.29 5.81
C ILE A 71 -15.71 -0.91 5.16
N GLY A 72 -16.16 0.09 5.92
CA GLY A 72 -16.24 1.47 5.44
C GLY A 72 -14.88 2.03 5.03
N ARG A 73 -13.82 1.76 5.82
CA ARG A 73 -12.44 2.17 5.49
C ARG A 73 -11.93 1.52 4.22
N ALA A 74 -12.18 0.23 4.02
CA ALA A 74 -11.78 -0.46 2.79
C ALA A 74 -12.43 0.16 1.53
N MET A 75 -13.73 0.48 1.60
CA MET A 75 -14.42 1.16 0.50
C MET A 75 -13.88 2.58 0.27
N LEU A 76 -13.57 3.31 1.34
CA LEU A 76 -12.95 4.64 1.24
C LEU A 76 -11.54 4.58 0.67
N VAL A 77 -10.74 3.55 0.95
CA VAL A 77 -9.43 3.38 0.30
C VAL A 77 -9.60 3.21 -1.20
N ALA A 78 -10.52 2.35 -1.64
CA ALA A 78 -10.79 2.16 -3.06
C ALA A 78 -11.23 3.46 -3.74
N GLU A 79 -12.12 4.23 -3.11
CA GLU A 79 -12.58 5.52 -3.64
C GLU A 79 -11.48 6.59 -3.63
N ALA A 80 -10.69 6.69 -2.56
CA ALA A 80 -9.57 7.63 -2.47
C ALA A 80 -8.53 7.37 -3.57
N LEU A 81 -8.22 6.09 -3.83
CA LEU A 81 -7.32 5.70 -4.92
C LEU A 81 -7.92 6.02 -6.29
N ARG A 82 -9.22 5.75 -6.49
CA ARG A 82 -9.94 6.07 -7.73
C ARG A 82 -9.98 7.57 -8.01
N ALA A 83 -10.22 8.37 -6.98
CA ALA A 83 -10.33 9.83 -7.04
C ALA A 83 -8.95 10.53 -7.04
N GLY A 84 -7.89 9.84 -6.60
CA GLY A 84 -6.59 10.45 -6.36
C GLY A 84 -6.58 11.43 -5.17
N ASP A 85 -7.47 11.23 -4.19
CA ASP A 85 -7.66 12.12 -3.05
C ASP A 85 -6.79 11.70 -1.86
N ASP A 86 -5.72 12.47 -1.62
CA ASP A 86 -4.75 12.21 -0.56
C ASP A 86 -5.34 12.38 0.84
N GLU A 87 -6.21 13.36 1.05
CA GLU A 87 -6.83 13.60 2.36
C GLU A 87 -7.84 12.49 2.68
N MET A 88 -8.58 12.04 1.67
CA MET A 88 -9.43 10.86 1.81
C MET A 88 -8.59 9.61 2.10
N LEU A 89 -7.46 9.41 1.41
CA LEU A 89 -6.60 8.25 1.63
C LEU A 89 -6.01 8.24 3.05
N LYS A 90 -5.54 9.39 3.54
CA LYS A 90 -5.07 9.60 4.93
C LYS A 90 -6.15 9.18 5.93
N ALA A 91 -7.38 9.66 5.72
CA ALA A 91 -8.51 9.32 6.60
C ALA A 91 -8.95 7.85 6.47
N ALA A 92 -8.79 7.24 5.29
CA ALA A 92 -9.23 5.89 5.00
C ALA A 92 -8.30 4.81 5.59
N MET A 93 -7.00 5.08 5.70
CA MET A 93 -5.96 4.12 6.10
C MET A 93 -5.89 3.84 7.61
N ASN A 94 -7.04 3.78 8.27
CA ASN A 94 -7.16 3.43 9.68
C ASN A 94 -7.79 2.04 9.85
N ASP A 95 -7.24 1.23 10.74
CA ASP A 95 -7.58 -0.19 10.89
C ASP A 95 -7.83 -0.56 12.36
N ARG A 96 -8.95 -1.22 12.64
CA ARG A 96 -9.34 -1.74 13.96
C ARG A 96 -9.36 -3.26 14.05
N ILE A 97 -9.15 -3.96 12.93
CA ILE A 97 -9.23 -5.42 12.85
C ILE A 97 -7.84 -6.05 12.87
N HIS A 98 -6.89 -5.54 12.09
CA HIS A 98 -5.63 -6.23 11.88
C HIS A 98 -4.44 -5.51 12.52
N GLU A 99 -4.24 -4.24 12.20
CA GLU A 99 -3.07 -3.48 12.62
C GLU A 99 -2.90 -3.31 14.14
N PRO A 100 -3.95 -3.05 14.95
CA PRO A 100 -3.78 -2.87 16.40
C PRO A 100 -3.17 -4.08 17.11
N TYR A 101 -3.45 -5.30 16.64
CA TYR A 101 -2.98 -6.54 17.24
C TYR A 101 -1.59 -6.95 16.74
N ARG A 102 -1.18 -6.45 15.57
CA ARG A 102 0.03 -6.92 14.90
C ARG A 102 1.16 -5.93 14.86
N LEU A 103 0.87 -4.63 14.80
CA LEU A 103 1.91 -3.60 14.75
C LEU A 103 2.78 -3.64 16.02
N GLY A 104 2.16 -3.89 17.18
CA GLY A 104 2.86 -4.03 18.46
C GLY A 104 3.77 -5.27 18.56
N ALA A 105 3.51 -6.32 17.77
CA ALA A 105 4.34 -7.54 17.76
C ALA A 105 5.65 -7.37 16.97
N ILE A 106 5.82 -6.25 16.26
CA ILE A 106 7.02 -5.92 15.51
C ILE A 106 7.78 -4.82 16.27
N PRO A 107 8.90 -5.15 16.93
CA PRO A 107 9.65 -4.15 17.67
C PRO A 107 10.06 -2.98 16.78
N GLY A 108 9.85 -1.75 17.26
CA GLY A 108 10.15 -0.52 16.51
C GLY A 108 9.13 -0.14 15.42
N ALA A 109 8.13 -0.96 15.09
CA ALA A 109 7.20 -0.64 14.01
C ALA A 109 6.31 0.58 14.28
N ALA A 110 5.85 0.77 15.52
CA ALA A 110 5.09 1.97 15.90
C ALA A 110 5.94 3.24 15.78
N GLY A 111 7.22 3.16 16.19
CA GLY A 111 8.18 4.26 16.02
C GLY A 111 8.44 4.55 14.54
N ALA A 112 8.70 3.51 13.74
CA ALA A 112 8.87 3.62 12.29
C ALA A 112 7.65 4.26 11.61
N LYS A 113 6.43 3.89 12.04
CA LYS A 113 5.18 4.50 11.56
C LYS A 113 5.12 5.99 11.87
N SER A 114 5.41 6.39 13.11
CA SER A 114 5.39 7.80 13.51
C SER A 114 6.39 8.62 12.70
N VAL A 115 7.66 8.21 12.66
CA VAL A 115 8.71 8.99 11.99
C VAL A 115 8.53 9.05 10.47
N ALA A 116 7.87 8.05 9.87
CA ALA A 116 7.52 8.07 8.45
C ALA A 116 6.47 9.14 8.15
N LEU A 117 5.43 9.24 8.98
CA LEU A 117 4.41 10.28 8.87
C LEU A 117 5.02 11.67 9.08
N ASP A 118 5.88 11.84 10.10
CA ASP A 118 6.61 13.09 10.36
C ASP A 118 7.58 13.46 9.21
N ALA A 119 8.09 12.45 8.50
CA ALA A 119 8.95 12.63 7.34
C ALA A 119 8.18 12.95 6.04
N GLY A 120 6.84 12.96 6.06
CA GLY A 120 5.99 13.32 4.93
C GLY A 120 5.27 12.15 4.24
N ALA A 121 5.24 10.96 4.84
CA ALA A 121 4.37 9.90 4.34
C ALA A 121 2.89 10.31 4.47
N LEU A 122 2.10 10.03 3.44
CA LEU A 122 0.65 10.20 3.47
C LEU A 122 0.01 9.22 4.45
N CYS A 123 0.37 7.95 4.33
CA CYS A 123 -0.14 6.91 5.19
C CYS A 123 0.87 5.77 5.31
N VAL A 124 0.79 5.06 6.43
CA VAL A 124 1.71 3.97 6.77
C VAL A 124 0.89 2.84 7.37
N ALA A 125 1.13 1.63 6.89
CA ALA A 125 0.44 0.43 7.33
C ALA A 125 1.38 -0.77 7.42
N LEU A 126 0.89 -1.87 7.99
CA LEU A 126 1.54 -3.17 7.83
C LEU A 126 1.51 -3.62 6.36
N SER A 127 2.64 -4.11 5.86
CA SER A 127 2.71 -4.72 4.52
C SER A 127 2.25 -6.17 4.60
N GLY A 128 0.98 -6.41 4.23
CA GLY A 128 0.33 -7.71 4.35
C GLY A 128 0.31 -8.18 5.80
N ALA A 129 0.77 -9.41 6.05
CA ALA A 129 0.94 -9.95 7.40
C ALA A 129 2.14 -9.35 8.17
N GLY A 130 2.98 -8.54 7.54
CA GLY A 130 4.26 -8.13 8.11
C GLY A 130 5.37 -9.18 7.92
N PRO A 131 6.57 -8.94 8.48
CA PRO A 131 6.91 -7.85 9.39
C PRO A 131 7.26 -6.56 8.65
N GLY A 132 7.11 -6.54 7.33
CA GLY A 132 7.31 -5.33 6.53
C GLY A 132 6.30 -4.24 6.89
N ILE A 133 6.77 -3.00 6.90
CA ILE A 133 5.93 -1.80 7.00
C ILE A 133 5.93 -1.11 5.64
N ILE A 134 4.74 -0.73 5.18
CA ILE A 134 4.53 0.02 3.93
C ILE A 134 4.25 1.48 4.25
N ALA A 135 4.93 2.41 3.60
CA ALA A 135 4.56 3.82 3.56
C ALA A 135 4.23 4.26 2.12
N PHE A 136 3.19 5.09 2.00
CA PHE A 136 2.80 5.77 0.77
C PHE A 136 3.12 7.25 0.87
N ALA A 137 3.62 7.85 -0.20
CA ALA A 137 3.96 9.28 -0.26
C ALA A 137 3.83 9.81 -1.69
N ARG A 138 3.95 11.14 -1.88
CA ARG A 138 4.05 11.76 -3.21
C ARG A 138 5.49 12.17 -3.56
N GLU A 139 6.34 12.27 -2.55
CA GLU A 139 7.74 12.70 -2.67
C GLU A 139 8.51 12.34 -1.39
N GLY A 140 9.79 12.69 -1.31
CA GLY A 140 10.58 12.52 -0.08
C GLY A 140 10.88 11.06 0.29
N TYR A 141 10.82 10.14 -0.67
CA TYR A 141 10.86 8.70 -0.45
C TYR A 141 12.11 8.20 0.29
N ASP A 142 13.29 8.67 -0.11
CA ASP A 142 14.53 8.32 0.56
C ASP A 142 14.58 8.84 2.00
N ARG A 143 14.06 10.04 2.24
CA ARG A 143 13.98 10.61 3.60
C ARG A 143 13.08 9.74 4.47
N ILE A 144 11.89 9.38 3.99
CA ILE A 144 10.94 8.51 4.69
C ILE A 144 11.58 7.14 4.96
N GLY A 145 12.14 6.49 3.93
CA GLY A 145 12.77 5.18 4.04
C GLY A 145 13.94 5.15 5.03
N ARG A 146 14.80 6.18 5.02
CA ARG A 146 15.88 6.33 6.00
C ARG A 146 15.36 6.54 7.41
N SER A 147 14.40 7.42 7.63
CA SER A 147 13.79 7.62 8.95
C SER A 147 13.23 6.32 9.53
N MET A 148 12.51 5.54 8.71
CA MET A 148 12.00 4.22 9.13
C MET A 148 13.13 3.24 9.45
N LYS A 149 14.17 3.20 8.62
CA LYS A 149 15.34 2.34 8.83
C LYS A 149 16.06 2.69 10.14
N ASP A 150 16.24 3.98 10.40
CA ASP A 150 16.91 4.48 11.60
C ASP A 150 16.07 4.20 12.86
N ALA A 151 14.74 4.29 12.78
CA ALA A 151 13.85 3.90 13.87
C ALA A 151 13.98 2.40 14.24
N PHE A 152 14.13 1.53 13.24
CA PHE A 152 14.44 0.11 13.51
C PHE A 152 15.84 -0.09 14.06
N ALA A 153 16.84 0.65 13.56
CA ALA A 153 18.21 0.57 14.05
C ALA A 153 18.33 1.00 15.52
N ALA A 154 17.54 2.00 15.95
CA ALA A 154 17.50 2.47 17.34
C ALA A 154 17.03 1.39 18.34
N VAL A 155 16.29 0.38 17.88
CA VAL A 155 15.90 -0.79 18.68
C VAL A 155 16.76 -2.04 18.37
N GLY A 156 17.92 -1.85 17.75
CA GLY A 156 18.87 -2.91 17.44
C GLY A 156 18.49 -3.79 16.24
N LEU A 157 17.50 -3.39 15.43
CA LEU A 157 17.05 -4.17 14.27
C LEU A 157 17.62 -3.65 12.96
N GLN A 158 18.26 -4.55 12.21
CA GLN A 158 18.69 -4.27 10.85
C GLN A 158 17.50 -4.32 9.90
N SER A 159 17.35 -3.30 9.06
CA SER A 159 16.29 -3.23 8.06
C SER A 159 16.79 -2.68 6.72
N ARG A 160 16.01 -2.96 5.67
CA ARG A 160 16.19 -2.43 4.31
C ARG A 160 14.87 -1.82 3.85
N TYR A 161 14.97 -0.82 2.98
CA TYR A 161 13.82 -0.25 2.29
C TYR A 161 14.03 -0.30 0.78
N TRP A 162 12.91 -0.34 0.06
CA TRP A 162 12.85 -0.24 -1.39
C TRP A 162 11.86 0.86 -1.73
N ILE A 163 12.11 1.61 -2.80
CA ILE A 163 11.15 2.55 -3.38
C ILE A 163 10.57 1.83 -4.59
N LEU A 164 9.27 1.55 -4.57
CA LEU A 164 8.61 0.69 -5.55
C LEU A 164 7.40 1.40 -6.15
N ASP A 165 7.15 1.22 -7.45
CA ASP A 165 5.91 1.65 -8.08
C ASP A 165 4.82 0.58 -8.02
N ALA A 166 3.56 1.01 -8.11
CA ALA A 166 2.46 0.09 -8.37
C ALA A 166 2.60 -0.48 -9.80
N THR A 167 2.49 -1.81 -9.93
CA THR A 167 2.53 -2.46 -11.25
C THR A 167 1.12 -2.75 -11.75
N GLU A 168 0.84 -2.34 -12.99
CA GLU A 168 -0.37 -2.73 -13.73
C GLU A 168 -0.21 -4.12 -14.38
N LYS A 169 1.04 -4.60 -14.48
CA LYS A 169 1.35 -5.92 -15.03
C LYS A 169 1.49 -6.92 -13.90
N GLY A 170 0.70 -7.99 -13.97
CA GLY A 170 0.92 -9.18 -13.17
C GLY A 170 2.13 -9.98 -13.65
N THR A 171 2.13 -11.27 -13.32
CA THR A 171 3.15 -12.22 -13.78
C THR A 171 3.20 -12.25 -15.31
N HIS A 172 4.40 -12.10 -15.85
CA HIS A 172 4.67 -12.21 -17.28
C HIS A 172 5.94 -13.03 -17.49
N VAL A 173 6.04 -13.71 -18.63
CA VAL A 173 7.24 -14.45 -19.03
C VAL A 173 8.04 -13.58 -19.98
N GLY A 174 9.29 -13.28 -19.63
CA GLY A 174 10.23 -12.51 -20.45
C GLY A 174 11.63 -13.12 -20.37
N ARG A 175 12.47 -12.85 -21.37
CA ARG A 175 13.90 -13.15 -21.25
C ARG A 175 14.54 -12.11 -20.35
N LEU A 176 15.36 -12.55 -19.40
CA LEU A 176 16.20 -11.65 -18.63
C LEU A 176 17.17 -10.95 -19.60
N PRO A 177 17.38 -9.62 -19.46
CA PRO A 177 18.46 -8.95 -20.17
C PRO A 177 19.78 -9.60 -19.73
N VAL A 178 20.54 -10.08 -20.71
CA VAL A 178 21.92 -10.56 -20.55
C VAL A 178 22.89 -9.41 -20.36
#